data_AF-A0A5E4VG51-F1
#
_entry.id   AF-A0A5E4VG51-F1
#
_cell.length_a   1.000
_cell.length_b   1.000
_cell.length_c   1.000
_cell.angle_alpha   90.00
_cell.angle_beta   90.00
_cell.angle_gamma   90.00
#
_symmetry.space_group_name_H-M   'P 1'
#
loop_
_entity.id
_entity.type
_entity.pdbx_description
1 polymer ?
#
loop_
_entity_poly.entity_id
_entity_poly.type
_entity_poly.pdbx_seq_one_letter_code
_entity_poly.pdbx_strand_id
1 'polypeptide(L)' 'MKTLLLAIFLLVTLTGCCTRSGGETEPRVEYKTKVIDTACDWTKPIYVSKADVLSDQTAADILAHNRAGAKVCGWKPKGK' A
#
# COMPACT_ATOMS: atom_id res chain seq x y z
N MET A 1 -5.14 31.92 53.57
CA MET A 1 -4.26 30.85 53.03
C MET A 1 -4.93 30.07 51.88
N LYS A 2 -6.17 29.59 52.02
CA LYS A 2 -6.86 28.82 50.97
C LYS A 2 -7.14 29.62 49.67
N THR A 3 -7.47 30.91 49.81
CA THR A 3 -7.71 31.85 48.70
C THR A 3 -6.44 32.21 47.93
N LEU A 4 -5.30 32.31 48.64
CA LEU A 4 -3.97 32.51 48.05
C LEU A 4 -3.51 31.28 47.26
N LEU A 5 -3.76 30.07 47.79
CA LEU A 5 -3.49 28.82 47.08
C LEU A 5 -4.35 28.67 45.81
N LEU A 6 -5.64 29.01 45.88
CA LEU A 6 -6.53 29.00 44.72
C LEU A 6 -6.12 30.02 43.64
N ALA A 7 -5.66 31.21 44.04
CA ALA A 7 -5.17 32.22 43.12
C ALA A 7 -3.86 31.81 42.41
N ILE A 8 -2.96 31.12 43.13
CA ILE A 8 -1.72 30.58 42.55
C ILE A 8 -2.02 29.45 41.55
N PHE A 9 -2.97 28.57 41.86
CA PHE A 9 -3.40 27.53 40.91
C PHE A 9 -4.05 28.10 39.64
N LEU A 10 -4.81 29.20 39.73
CA LEU A 10 -5.40 29.88 38.57
C LEU A 10 -4.36 30.60 37.70
N LEU A 11 -3.27 31.09 38.28
CA LEU A 11 -2.17 31.75 37.57
C LEU A 11 -1.28 30.77 36.80
N VAL A 12 -1.13 29.53 37.30
CA VAL A 12 -0.34 28.48 36.64
C VAL A 12 -1.04 27.90 35.40
N THR A 13 -2.37 27.96 35.32
CA THR A 13 -3.11 27.45 34.14
C THR A 13 -3.20 28.44 32.98
N LEU A 14 -2.94 29.73 33.21
CA LEU A 14 -3.03 30.78 32.17
C LEU A 14 -1.74 30.98 31.36
N THR A 15 -0.61 30.41 31.77
CA THR A 15 0.71 30.61 31.12
C THR A 15 1.09 29.52 30.12
N GLY A 16 0.21 28.54 29.87
CA GLY A 16 0.50 27.38 29.00
C GLY A 16 0.26 27.57 27.49
N CYS A 17 -0.01 28.78 26.98
CA CYS A 17 -0.43 28.97 25.58
C CYS A 17 0.30 30.13 24.88
N CYS A 18 1.63 30.15 24.89
CA CYS A 18 2.41 31.14 24.11
C CYS A 18 3.73 30.56 23.57
N THR A 19 3.69 29.37 22.96
CA THR A 19 4.75 28.95 22.03
C THR A 19 4.17 28.07 20.93
N ARG A 20 3.14 28.56 20.22
CA ARG A 20 2.88 28.06 18.88
C ARG A 20 3.85 28.78 17.96
N SER A 21 5.11 28.35 17.97
CA SER A 21 6.01 28.66 16.87
C SER A 21 5.37 28.05 15.64
N GLY A 22 4.69 28.88 14.85
CA GLY A 22 4.31 28.58 13.47
C GLY A 22 5.56 28.51 12.61
N GLY A 23 6.55 27.71 13.02
CA GLY A 23 7.60 27.27 12.13
C GLY A 23 6.90 26.40 11.12
N GLU A 24 6.89 26.85 9.87
CA GLU A 24 6.59 25.98 8.74
C GLU A 24 7.45 24.72 8.93
N THR A 25 6.79 23.62 9.28
CA THR A 25 7.43 22.32 9.22
C THR A 25 7.60 22.05 7.73
N GLU A 26 8.74 22.47 7.19
CA GLU A 26 9.24 22.01 5.90
C GLU A 26 8.90 20.52 5.78
N PRO A 27 8.18 20.10 4.72
CA PRO A 27 7.76 18.71 4.61
C PRO A 27 9.00 17.83 4.59
N ARG A 28 9.18 17.05 5.67
CA ARG A 28 10.29 16.10 5.78
C ARG A 28 10.09 15.00 4.73
N VAL A 29 10.97 14.95 3.74
CA VAL A 29 11.01 13.84 2.78
C VAL A 29 11.50 12.60 3.51
N GLU A 30 10.59 11.64 3.73
CA GLU A 30 10.92 10.31 4.26
C GLU A 30 11.05 9.32 3.10
N TYR A 31 12.25 8.77 2.90
CA TYR A 31 12.48 7.72 1.93
C TYR A 31 12.09 6.37 2.53
N LYS A 32 10.98 5.80 2.07
CA LYS A 32 10.56 4.45 2.45
C LYS A 32 10.81 3.47 1.31
N THR A 33 11.77 2.58 1.49
CA THR A 33 11.96 1.44 0.59
C THR A 33 10.77 0.49 0.71
N LYS A 34 10.11 0.21 -0.41
CA LYS A 34 9.10 -0.84 -0.50
C LYS A 34 9.64 -1.96 -1.37
N VAL A 35 9.49 -3.19 -0.90
CA VAL A 35 9.64 -4.38 -1.75
C VAL A 35 8.35 -4.49 -2.56
N ILE A 36 8.46 -4.42 -3.88
CA ILE A 36 7.34 -4.52 -4.82
C ILE A 36 7.46 -5.86 -5.52
N ASP A 37 6.37 -6.64 -5.52
CA ASP A 37 6.25 -7.79 -6.41
C ASP A 37 6.22 -7.28 -7.86
N THR A 38 7.26 -7.60 -8.63
CA THR A 38 7.36 -7.22 -10.04
C THR A 38 6.48 -8.07 -10.94
N ALA A 39 5.83 -9.09 -10.39
CA ALA A 39 4.97 -10.04 -11.07
C ALA A 39 5.66 -10.95 -12.11
N CYS A 40 6.97 -10.81 -12.32
CA CYS A 40 7.72 -11.49 -13.38
C CYS A 40 7.57 -13.02 -13.40
N ASP A 41 7.37 -13.64 -12.24
CA ASP A 41 7.23 -15.08 -12.13
C ASP A 41 5.84 -15.59 -12.55
N TRP A 42 4.80 -14.78 -12.38
CA TRP A 42 3.40 -15.20 -12.55
C TRP A 42 2.64 -14.45 -13.67
N THR A 43 3.17 -13.36 -14.22
CA THR A 43 2.61 -12.63 -15.38
C THR A 43 3.39 -12.86 -16.66
N LYS A 44 3.73 -14.11 -16.99
CA LYS A 44 4.39 -14.40 -18.27
C LYS A 44 3.36 -14.36 -19.41
N PRO A 45 3.56 -13.53 -20.45
CA PRO A 45 2.69 -13.52 -21.61
C PRO A 45 2.84 -14.82 -22.41
N ILE A 46 1.72 -15.32 -22.92
CA ILE A 46 1.71 -16.43 -23.88
C ILE A 46 1.74 -15.79 -25.26
N TYR A 47 2.87 -15.93 -25.95
CA TYR A 47 3.02 -15.44 -27.32
C TYR A 47 2.33 -16.40 -28.28
N VAL A 48 1.57 -15.84 -29.22
CA VAL A 48 0.84 -16.62 -30.22
C VAL A 48 1.39 -16.40 -31.63
N SER A 49 1.37 -17.45 -32.45
CA SER A 49 1.77 -17.44 -33.85
C SER A 49 0.75 -18.19 -34.72
N LYS A 50 0.82 -18.00 -36.05
CA LYS A 50 -0.03 -18.76 -36.99
C LYS A 50 0.27 -20.26 -37.04
N ALA A 51 1.46 -20.65 -36.61
CA ALA A 51 1.89 -22.06 -36.60
C ALA A 51 1.50 -22.77 -35.30
N ASP A 52 0.94 -22.06 -34.33
CA ASP A 52 0.66 -22.62 -33.03
C ASP A 52 -0.43 -23.68 -33.09
N VAL A 53 -0.17 -24.77 -32.38
CA VAL A 53 -1.12 -25.82 -32.10
C VAL A 53 -1.26 -25.95 -30.59
N LEU A 54 -2.42 -26.40 -30.12
CA LEU A 54 -2.64 -26.68 -28.71
C LEU A 54 -1.90 -27.96 -28.30
N SER A 55 -0.59 -27.85 -28.15
CA SER A 55 0.25 -28.91 -27.57
C SER A 55 -0.03 -29.06 -26.08
N ASP A 56 0.37 -30.19 -25.50
CA ASP A 56 0.27 -30.41 -24.05
C ASP A 56 1.03 -29.33 -23.25
N GLN A 57 2.19 -28.89 -23.76
CA GLN A 57 2.97 -27.83 -23.13
C GLN A 57 2.20 -26.49 -23.17
N THR A 58 1.66 -26.13 -24.33
CA THR A 58 0.85 -24.91 -24.47
C THR A 58 -0.39 -24.96 -23.57
N ALA A 59 -1.05 -26.12 -23.46
CA ALA A 59 -2.19 -26.29 -22.57
C ALA A 59 -1.80 -26.12 -21.09
N ALA A 60 -0.63 -26.63 -20.68
CA ALA A 60 -0.09 -26.45 -19.34
C ALA A 60 0.22 -24.97 -19.05
N ASP A 61 0.82 -24.26 -19.99
CA ASP A 61 1.15 -22.83 -19.87
C ASP A 61 -0.12 -21.97 -19.74
N ILE A 62 -1.15 -22.26 -20.56
CA ILE A 62 -2.47 -21.62 -20.48
C ILE A 62 -3.11 -21.88 -19.12
N LEU A 63 -3.07 -23.13 -18.63
CA LEU A 63 -3.63 -23.48 -17.34
C LEU A 63 -2.93 -22.76 -16.19
N ALA A 64 -1.61 -22.66 -16.23
CA ALA A 64 -0.83 -21.92 -15.24
C ALA A 64 -1.19 -20.43 -15.25
N HIS A 65 -1.25 -19.81 -16.43
CA HIS A 65 -1.66 -18.41 -16.61
C HIS A 65 -3.06 -18.15 -16.05
N ASN A 66 -4.04 -19.00 -16.38
CA ASN A 66 -5.41 -18.86 -15.90
C ASN A 66 -5.52 -19.00 -14.37
N ARG A 67 -4.77 -19.92 -13.77
CA ARG A 67 -4.72 -20.08 -12.31
C ARG A 67 -4.10 -18.86 -11.62
N ALA A 68 -3.04 -18.31 -12.19
CA ALA A 68 -2.43 -17.06 -11.70
C ALA A 68 -3.43 -15.90 -11.77
N GLY A 69 -4.10 -15.72 -12.90
CA GLY A 69 -5.13 -14.69 -13.08
C GLY A 69 -6.33 -14.86 -12.12
N ALA A 70 -6.77 -16.08 -11.86
CA ALA A 70 -7.82 -16.35 -10.87
C ALA A 70 -7.37 -15.97 -9.45
N LYS A 71 -6.14 -16.33 -9.06
CA LYS A 71 -5.59 -16.07 -7.72
C LYS A 71 -5.29 -14.59 -7.48
N VAL A 72 -4.67 -13.91 -8.45
CA VAL A 72 -4.11 -12.57 -8.27
C VAL A 72 -5.04 -11.47 -8.80
N CYS A 73 -5.71 -11.72 -9.92
CA CYS A 73 -6.58 -10.73 -10.58
C CYS A 73 -8.07 -10.96 -10.33
N GLY A 74 -8.45 -12.05 -9.65
CA GLY A 74 -9.84 -12.39 -9.36
C GLY A 74 -10.63 -12.81 -10.61
N TRP A 75 -9.96 -13.29 -11.65
CA TRP A 75 -10.64 -13.76 -12.86
C TRP A 75 -11.53 -14.94 -12.55
N LYS A 76 -12.76 -14.88 -13.06
CA LYS A 76 -13.69 -16.01 -12.99
C LYS A 76 -13.45 -16.90 -14.20
N PRO A 77 -13.37 -18.22 -14.03
CA PRO A 77 -13.45 -19.14 -15.15
C PRO A 77 -14.69 -18.79 -15.98
N LYS A 78 -14.53 -18.66 -17.29
CA LYS A 78 -15.67 -18.64 -18.18
C LYS A 78 -16.29 -20.04 -18.12
N GLY A 79 -17.33 -20.20 -17.31
CA GLY A 79 -18.16 -21.40 -17.30
C GLY A 79 -18.77 -21.64 -18.68
N LYS A 80 -19.16 -22.89 -18.94
CA LYS A 80 -19.96 -23.22 -20.12
C LYS A 80 -21.31 -22.51 -20.08
#